data_AF-A0A165HAB1-F1
#
_entry.id   AF-A0A165HAB1-F1
#
_cell.length_a   1.000
_cell.length_b   1.000
_cell.length_c   1.000
_cell.angle_alpha   90.00
_cell.angle_beta   90.00
_cell.angle_gamma   90.00
#
_symmetry.space_group_name_H-M   'P 1'
#
loop_
_entity.id
_entity.type
_entity.pdbx_description
1 polymer ?
#
loop_
_entity_poly.entity_id
_entity_poly.type
_entity_poly.pdbx_seq_one_letter_code
_entity_poly.pdbx_strand_id
1 'polypeptide(L)'
;MLQPGSHPLHKFLGYASSEHIVSMSARDPFDGRGMPPNGKDHISTYCIRGVRKLSSSAWQEYTDICNPDAVVPLSDTPFTTPPQSQKRLTKSIERSVTWLADLLKYRAKSQPYQMFNAAPLYHAASNVLLHMAGGVSLQARKAFAENLVESLDERDIEQLRPFHRLDDGVAGYVFDLAPLRTALSPGLSSIVRGVSDNLGPQPDLSETPSELSKLLQASLRPLPPNKPRFINSAKSPHEMLRLMRDVGIDLFDAHWVQRAADIGIALDFQFPIPQYPSESASAGGNIQCAAPKVRGGGKFDLGHNLYHTCYSHDHSRLASSFLDGLSLQGKSDSVAVPEGSHSICPCGACSPIRPSAIVRHSIVDDLSFSDAPESPHTSQFLPPYARSYIHHLLHTHEMSAHSLLVMHNLSILDAFLTGVREVLARSDDDKAFIREMEKFCDMYDESMVVFDEGRSHWVEVELARGKGRLAREKVKQAERPSVGTSIET
;
A
#
# COMPACT_ATOMS: atom_id res chain seq x y z
N MET A 1 20.78 10.08 17.71
CA MET A 1 19.73 10.85 18.41
C MET A 1 18.63 11.12 17.41
N LEU A 2 17.36 10.88 17.76
CA LEU A 2 16.22 11.30 16.95
C LEU A 2 16.10 12.84 17.01
N GLN A 3 15.43 13.43 16.01
CA GLN A 3 15.26 14.89 15.90
C GLN A 3 14.56 15.44 17.15
N PRO A 4 15.03 16.53 17.78
CA PRO A 4 14.34 17.10 18.94
C PRO A 4 13.04 17.82 18.53
N GLY A 5 12.04 17.76 19.41
CA GLY A 5 10.74 18.45 19.23
C GLY A 5 9.56 17.63 19.78
N SER A 6 8.34 18.17 19.64
CA SER A 6 7.09 17.49 20.05
C SER A 6 6.70 16.33 19.13
N HIS A 7 7.06 16.40 17.84
CA HIS A 7 6.81 15.35 16.85
C HIS A 7 8.11 14.94 16.15
N PRO A 8 8.99 14.19 16.85
CA PRO A 8 10.33 13.85 16.37
C PRO A 8 10.29 13.03 15.06
N LEU A 9 9.37 12.09 14.92
CA LEU A 9 9.24 11.27 13.71
C LEU A 9 8.74 12.07 12.51
N HIS A 10 7.74 12.94 12.67
CA HIS A 10 7.27 13.84 11.61
C HIS A 10 8.40 14.72 11.08
N LYS A 11 9.14 15.35 12.00
CA LYS A 11 10.27 16.22 11.66
C LYS A 11 11.39 15.45 10.96
N PHE A 12 11.65 14.21 11.37
CA PHE A 12 12.62 13.35 10.71
C PHE A 12 12.21 12.98 9.28
N LEU A 13 10.92 12.73 9.05
CA LEU A 13 10.36 12.37 7.74
C LEU A 13 10.06 13.58 6.84
N GLY A 14 10.05 14.79 7.39
CA GLY A 14 9.67 16.01 6.67
C GLY A 14 8.15 16.16 6.48
N TYR A 15 7.34 15.49 7.29
CA TYR A 15 5.88 15.55 7.20
C TYR A 15 5.30 16.59 8.15
N ALA A 16 4.44 17.47 7.63
CA ALA A 16 3.67 18.40 8.46
C ALA A 16 2.60 17.65 9.25
N SER A 17 2.58 17.78 10.57
CA SER A 17 1.61 17.10 11.46
C SER A 17 0.17 17.57 11.26
N SER A 18 -0.05 18.71 10.61
CA SER A 18 -1.39 19.19 10.23
C SER A 18 -1.97 18.51 9.00
N GLU A 19 -1.13 17.82 8.21
CA GLU A 19 -1.51 17.25 6.91
C GLU A 19 -1.29 15.73 6.83
N HIS A 20 -0.50 15.17 7.74
CA HIS A 20 -0.08 13.77 7.68
C HIS A 20 -0.35 13.07 9.00
N ILE A 21 -0.71 11.78 8.90
CA ILE A 21 -0.79 10.86 10.03
C ILE A 21 0.32 9.83 9.86
N VAL A 22 1.17 9.64 10.88
CA VAL A 22 2.25 8.67 10.89
C VAL A 22 1.93 7.54 11.85
N SER A 23 1.79 6.32 11.31
CA SER A 23 1.65 5.10 12.09
C SER A 23 2.97 4.31 12.14
N MET A 24 3.18 3.54 13.21
CA MET A 24 4.39 2.75 13.40
C MET A 24 4.04 1.30 13.73
N SER A 25 4.55 0.36 12.93
CA SER A 25 4.46 -1.09 13.12
C SER A 25 5.85 -1.72 13.24
N ALA A 26 5.96 -2.79 14.05
CA ALA A 26 7.25 -3.46 14.28
C ALA A 26 7.71 -4.31 13.09
N ARG A 27 6.77 -4.70 12.23
CA ARG A 27 6.99 -5.48 11.02
C ARG A 27 6.47 -4.71 9.82
N ASP A 28 7.13 -4.90 8.69
CA ASP A 28 6.57 -4.57 7.39
C ASP A 28 5.39 -5.52 7.12
N PRO A 29 4.16 -5.01 6.94
CA PRO A 29 2.97 -5.82 6.66
C PRO A 29 3.12 -6.72 5.42
N PHE A 30 4.03 -6.38 4.50
CA PHE A 30 4.30 -7.13 3.27
C PHE A 30 5.35 -8.24 3.43
N ASP A 31 6.06 -8.29 4.55
CA ASP A 31 7.14 -9.25 4.73
C ASP A 31 6.60 -10.66 4.96
N GLY A 32 6.47 -11.44 3.89
CA GLY A 32 6.10 -12.85 3.95
C GLY A 32 7.27 -13.82 4.20
N ARG A 33 8.47 -13.32 4.47
CA ARG A 33 9.68 -14.16 4.53
C ARG A 33 9.64 -15.08 5.73
N GLY A 34 10.23 -16.26 5.57
CA GLY A 34 10.42 -17.20 6.68
C GLY A 34 11.29 -16.57 7.77
N MET A 35 10.78 -16.53 9.01
CA MET A 35 11.53 -16.01 10.16
C MET A 35 11.63 -17.03 11.29
N PRO A 36 12.66 -16.91 12.16
CA PRO A 36 12.72 -17.65 13.41
C PRO A 36 11.44 -17.44 14.25
N PRO A 37 10.97 -18.46 14.97
CA PRO A 37 9.74 -18.38 15.74
C PRO A 37 9.83 -17.30 16.84
N ASN A 38 8.70 -16.62 17.09
CA ASN A 38 8.58 -15.68 18.19
C ASN A 38 8.64 -16.38 19.56
N GLY A 39 9.28 -15.72 20.52
CA GLY A 39 9.37 -16.18 21.90
C GLY A 39 8.18 -15.71 22.76
N LYS A 40 8.25 -16.00 24.07
CA LYS A 40 7.29 -15.45 25.05
C LYS A 40 7.45 -13.94 25.20
N ASP A 41 8.69 -13.47 25.17
CA ASP A 41 9.03 -12.08 25.53
C ASP A 41 9.54 -11.26 24.34
N HIS A 42 9.53 -11.83 23.12
CA HIS A 42 9.99 -11.15 21.92
C HIS A 42 9.33 -11.66 20.64
N ILE A 43 9.31 -10.81 19.62
CA ILE A 43 9.08 -11.19 18.23
C ILE A 43 10.38 -11.16 17.42
N SER A 44 10.45 -11.94 16.36
CA SER A 44 11.55 -11.88 15.38
C SER A 44 11.22 -10.88 14.28
N THR A 45 11.97 -9.79 14.13
CA THR A 45 11.79 -8.77 13.08
C THR A 45 12.97 -8.79 12.12
N TYR A 46 12.77 -8.39 10.87
CA TYR A 46 13.85 -8.21 9.89
C TYR A 46 14.18 -6.73 9.76
N CYS A 47 15.47 -6.39 9.83
CA CYS A 47 15.94 -5.04 9.54
C CYS A 47 17.12 -5.09 8.57
N ILE A 48 17.68 -3.93 8.24
CA ILE A 48 18.86 -3.79 7.37
C ILE A 48 20.09 -4.60 7.84
N ARG A 49 20.14 -5.01 9.12
CA ARG A 49 21.20 -5.85 9.71
C ARG A 49 20.80 -7.32 9.87
N GLY A 50 19.74 -7.74 9.19
CA GLY A 50 19.17 -9.09 9.29
C GLY A 50 18.14 -9.23 10.40
N VAL A 51 17.86 -10.48 10.78
CA VAL A 51 16.84 -10.78 11.80
C VAL A 51 17.31 -10.33 13.18
N ARG A 52 16.43 -9.70 13.94
CA ARG A 52 16.63 -9.26 15.33
C ARG A 52 15.44 -9.65 16.20
N LYS A 53 15.70 -9.82 17.49
CA LYS A 53 14.65 -10.04 18.50
C LYS A 53 14.23 -8.69 19.05
N LEU A 54 12.93 -8.43 19.06
CA LEU A 54 12.33 -7.20 19.59
C LEU A 54 11.42 -7.57 20.77
N SER A 55 11.71 -7.05 21.96
CA SER A 55 10.87 -7.24 23.15
C SER A 55 9.76 -6.19 23.22
N SER A 56 8.72 -6.47 24.02
CA SER A 56 7.64 -5.51 24.32
C SER A 56 8.17 -4.20 24.91
N SER A 57 9.11 -4.29 25.87
CA SER A 57 9.75 -3.12 26.50
C SER A 57 10.55 -2.25 25.53
N ALA A 58 11.32 -2.87 24.63
CA ALA A 58 12.09 -2.14 23.63
C ALA A 58 11.15 -1.47 22.62
N TRP A 59 10.05 -2.14 22.25
CA TRP A 59 9.05 -1.55 21.36
C TRP A 59 8.37 -0.33 21.97
N GLN A 60 7.98 -0.42 23.23
CA GLN A 60 7.44 0.69 24.01
C GLN A 60 8.38 1.89 24.01
N GLU A 61 9.66 1.69 24.35
CA GLU A 61 10.69 2.73 24.32
C GLU A 61 10.82 3.35 22.92
N TYR A 62 10.87 2.54 21.86
CA TYR A 62 10.96 3.05 20.50
C TYR A 62 9.75 3.90 20.12
N THR A 63 8.55 3.48 20.51
CA THR A 63 7.32 4.23 20.21
C THR A 63 7.23 5.53 20.99
N ASP A 64 7.75 5.59 22.22
CA ASP A 64 7.78 6.82 23.01
C ASP A 64 8.81 7.82 22.45
N ILE A 65 9.99 7.34 22.05
CA ILE A 65 11.02 8.22 21.46
C ILE A 65 10.57 8.72 20.07
N CYS A 66 9.93 7.88 19.26
CA CYS A 66 9.43 8.26 17.94
C CYS A 66 8.16 9.12 18.00
N ASN A 67 7.33 8.96 19.04
CA ASN A 67 6.04 9.62 19.21
C ASN A 67 5.19 9.67 17.91
N PRO A 68 4.83 8.51 17.32
CA PRO A 68 3.96 8.46 16.14
C PRO A 68 2.52 8.80 16.52
N ASP A 69 1.72 9.25 15.55
CA ASP A 69 0.29 9.50 15.76
C ASP A 69 -0.46 8.22 16.13
N ALA A 70 -0.09 7.08 15.52
CA ALA A 70 -0.67 5.79 15.82
C ALA A 70 0.39 4.68 15.97
N VAL A 71 0.11 3.68 16.80
CA VAL A 71 1.01 2.54 17.04
C VAL A 71 0.30 1.22 16.83
N VAL A 72 1.00 0.26 16.22
CA VAL A 72 0.56 -1.14 16.15
C VAL A 72 1.25 -1.93 17.29
N PRO A 73 0.50 -2.58 18.19
CA PRO A 73 1.07 -3.45 19.21
C PRO A 73 1.84 -4.63 18.57
N LEU A 74 2.74 -5.23 19.34
CA LEU A 74 3.37 -6.47 18.91
C LEU A 74 2.31 -7.58 18.77
N SER A 75 2.43 -8.40 17.73
CA SER A 75 1.57 -9.56 17.49
C SER A 75 2.40 -10.81 17.22
N ASP A 76 1.98 -11.96 17.74
CA ASP A 76 2.66 -13.25 17.51
C ASP A 76 2.14 -13.89 16.22
N THR A 77 2.28 -13.21 15.09
CA THR A 77 2.01 -13.78 13.77
C THR A 77 3.11 -14.80 13.43
N PRO A 78 2.78 -16.09 13.16
CA PRO A 78 3.78 -17.09 12.81
C PRO A 78 4.28 -16.91 11.37
N PHE A 79 5.58 -16.66 11.21
CA PHE A 79 6.29 -16.66 9.92
C PHE A 79 7.09 -17.96 9.69
N THR A 80 6.77 -19.00 10.47
CA THR A 80 7.30 -20.35 10.31
C THR A 80 6.44 -21.15 9.36
N THR A 81 7.00 -22.19 8.75
CA THR A 81 6.29 -23.03 7.78
C THR A 81 4.97 -23.57 8.37
N PRO A 82 3.81 -23.33 7.71
CA PRO A 82 2.54 -23.97 8.04
C PRO A 82 2.54 -25.50 7.77
N PRO A 83 1.60 -26.30 8.32
CA PRO A 83 0.50 -25.90 9.19
C PRO A 83 0.94 -25.64 10.65
N GLN A 84 0.27 -24.71 11.32
CA GLN A 84 0.53 -24.42 12.74
C GLN A 84 -0.34 -25.31 13.63
N SER A 85 0.25 -25.86 14.70
CA SER A 85 -0.50 -26.66 15.67
C SER A 85 -1.51 -25.81 16.45
N GLN A 86 -2.59 -26.43 16.93
CA GLN A 86 -3.59 -25.74 17.77
C GLN A 86 -2.94 -25.06 18.97
N LYS A 87 -2.02 -25.75 19.66
CA LYS A 87 -1.23 -25.20 20.78
C LYS A 87 -0.42 -23.96 20.40
N ARG A 88 0.11 -23.87 19.17
CA ARG A 88 0.84 -22.69 18.71
C ARG A 88 -0.10 -21.52 18.44
N LEU A 89 -1.27 -21.77 17.84
CA LEU A 89 -2.28 -20.75 17.60
C LEU A 89 -2.83 -20.18 18.91
N THR A 90 -3.12 -21.03 19.90
CA THR A 90 -3.55 -20.58 21.24
C THR A 90 -2.51 -19.68 21.90
N LYS A 91 -1.22 -20.08 21.88
CA LYS A 91 -0.14 -19.23 22.43
C LYS A 91 0.01 -17.91 21.68
N SER A 92 -0.21 -17.92 20.37
CA SER A 92 -0.11 -16.72 19.53
C SER A 92 -1.17 -15.68 19.91
N ILE A 93 -2.42 -16.12 20.10
CA ILE A 93 -3.50 -15.21 20.55
C ILE A 93 -3.27 -14.72 21.98
N GLU A 94 -2.88 -15.60 22.92
CA GLU A 94 -2.59 -15.24 24.33
C GLU A 94 -1.47 -14.20 24.44
N ARG A 95 -0.38 -14.39 23.69
CA ARG A 95 0.75 -13.45 23.68
C ARG A 95 0.36 -12.10 23.07
N SER A 96 -0.42 -12.11 21.99
CA SER A 96 -0.86 -10.88 21.33
C SER A 96 -1.78 -10.06 22.24
N VAL A 97 -2.68 -10.72 22.99
CA VAL A 97 -3.51 -10.08 24.03
C VAL A 97 -2.63 -9.50 25.15
N THR A 98 -1.63 -10.26 25.62
CA THR A 98 -0.71 -9.81 26.67
C THR A 98 0.07 -8.57 26.23
N TRP A 99 0.62 -8.56 25.01
CA TRP A 99 1.40 -7.42 24.50
C TRP A 99 0.55 -6.17 24.23
N LEU A 100 -0.73 -6.33 23.85
CA LEU A 100 -1.68 -5.21 23.82
C LEU A 100 -1.87 -4.62 25.23
N ALA A 101 -2.17 -5.47 26.22
CA ALA A 101 -2.35 -5.02 27.60
C ALA A 101 -1.10 -4.31 28.14
N ASP A 102 0.10 -4.85 27.89
CA ASP A 102 1.37 -4.23 28.30
C ASP A 102 1.55 -2.84 27.69
N LEU A 103 1.25 -2.67 26.39
CA LEU A 103 1.34 -1.39 25.71
C LEU A 103 0.34 -0.36 26.27
N LEU A 104 -0.90 -0.77 26.52
CA LEU A 104 -1.93 0.10 27.11
C LEU A 104 -1.55 0.52 28.53
N LYS A 105 -1.07 -0.42 29.37
CA LYS A 105 -0.58 -0.13 30.73
C LYS A 105 0.60 0.83 30.71
N TYR A 106 1.51 0.66 29.76
CA TYR A 106 2.66 1.54 29.60
C TYR A 106 2.23 2.96 29.24
N ARG A 107 1.34 3.11 28.24
CA ARG A 107 0.82 4.42 27.81
C ARG A 107 0.00 5.12 28.89
N ALA A 108 -0.82 4.40 29.63
CA ALA A 108 -1.58 4.95 30.76
C ALA A 108 -0.66 5.53 31.86
N LYS A 109 0.55 4.98 32.03
CA LYS A 109 1.57 5.50 32.95
C LYS A 109 2.34 6.69 32.37
N SER A 110 2.73 6.62 31.09
CA SER A 110 3.52 7.67 30.42
C SER A 110 2.73 8.95 30.15
N GLN A 111 1.41 8.85 29.96
CA GLN A 111 0.50 9.98 29.73
C GLN A 111 -0.58 10.02 30.84
N PRO A 112 -0.25 10.45 32.06
CA PRO A 112 -1.23 10.52 33.13
C PRO A 112 -2.37 11.47 32.74
N TYR A 113 -3.60 11.00 32.89
CA TYR A 113 -4.84 11.74 32.64
C TYR A 113 -4.79 13.13 33.29
N GLN A 114 -4.57 14.18 32.50
CA GLN A 114 -4.68 15.56 32.96
C GLN A 114 -6.14 15.99 32.78
N MET A 115 -6.88 16.09 33.89
CA MET A 115 -8.18 16.76 33.92
C MET A 115 -7.99 18.25 33.59
N PHE A 116 -8.06 18.63 32.32
CA PHE A 116 -8.25 20.02 31.95
C PHE A 116 -9.75 20.34 31.89
N ASN A 117 -10.15 21.36 32.63
CA ASN A 117 -11.49 21.96 32.60
C ASN A 117 -11.76 22.61 31.23
N ALA A 118 -12.10 21.82 30.21
CA ALA A 118 -12.74 22.30 28.98
C ALA A 118 -13.29 21.12 28.17
N ALA A 119 -14.60 20.87 28.29
CA ALA A 119 -15.45 19.98 27.48
C ALA A 119 -15.05 18.48 27.41
N PRO A 120 -16.03 17.55 27.42
CA PRO A 120 -15.77 16.12 27.23
C PRO A 120 -15.50 15.85 25.74
N LEU A 121 -14.34 16.27 25.24
CA LEU A 121 -13.93 15.99 23.87
C LEU A 121 -13.34 14.59 23.79
N TYR A 122 -14.26 13.63 23.67
CA TYR A 122 -14.05 12.26 23.20
C TYR A 122 -13.07 11.42 24.04
N HIS A 123 -13.27 10.10 24.00
CA HIS A 123 -12.48 9.13 24.74
C HIS A 123 -10.97 9.44 24.67
N ALA A 124 -10.25 9.16 25.76
CA ALA A 124 -8.80 9.03 25.77
C ALA A 124 -8.40 7.93 24.77
N ALA A 125 -8.45 8.26 23.48
CA ALA A 125 -8.21 7.35 22.39
C ALA A 125 -6.73 7.04 22.43
N SER A 126 -6.39 5.89 23.00
CA SER A 126 -5.12 5.27 22.71
C SER A 126 -5.13 5.02 21.20
N ASN A 127 -4.35 5.82 20.46
CA ASN A 127 -4.19 5.72 19.01
C ASN A 127 -3.46 4.40 18.65
N VAL A 128 -4.12 3.29 18.97
CA VAL A 128 -3.59 1.93 18.92
C VAL A 128 -4.39 1.19 17.85
N LEU A 129 -3.69 0.79 16.79
CA LEU A 129 -4.24 0.02 15.69
C LEU A 129 -3.90 -1.45 15.93
N LEU A 130 -4.90 -2.26 16.27
CA LEU A 130 -4.68 -3.64 16.69
C LEU A 130 -4.58 -4.58 15.49
N HIS A 131 -3.42 -5.22 15.31
CA HIS A 131 -3.29 -6.31 14.34
C HIS A 131 -4.07 -7.56 14.79
N MET A 132 -4.96 -8.05 13.94
CA MET A 132 -5.86 -9.16 14.26
C MET A 132 -5.17 -10.54 14.15
N ALA A 133 -4.94 -11.17 15.31
CA ALA A 133 -4.28 -12.47 15.44
C ALA A 133 -5.22 -13.67 15.12
N GLY A 134 -4.68 -14.89 15.13
CA GLY A 134 -5.43 -16.15 14.92
C GLY A 134 -5.13 -16.87 13.60
N GLY A 135 -4.34 -16.28 12.71
CA GLY A 135 -3.85 -16.92 11.48
C GLY A 135 -4.99 -17.38 10.56
N VAL A 136 -4.90 -18.62 10.06
CA VAL A 136 -5.92 -19.22 9.16
C VAL A 136 -7.00 -20.02 9.91
N SER A 137 -7.09 -19.91 11.24
CA SER A 137 -8.12 -20.59 12.03
C SER A 137 -9.28 -19.64 12.37
N LEU A 138 -10.47 -19.95 11.86
CA LEU A 138 -11.69 -19.22 12.20
C LEU A 138 -11.96 -19.20 13.71
N GLN A 139 -11.73 -20.34 14.38
CA GLN A 139 -11.93 -20.46 15.83
C GLN A 139 -10.93 -19.61 16.61
N ALA A 140 -9.65 -19.62 16.24
CA ALA A 140 -8.64 -18.83 16.94
C ALA A 140 -8.86 -17.32 16.73
N ARG A 141 -9.28 -16.91 15.52
CA ARG A 141 -9.64 -15.51 15.23
C ARG A 141 -10.84 -15.03 16.04
N LYS A 142 -11.89 -15.85 16.11
CA LYS A 142 -13.07 -15.56 16.93
C LYS A 142 -12.69 -15.47 18.42
N ALA A 143 -11.93 -16.43 18.93
CA ALA A 143 -11.49 -16.44 20.32
C ALA A 143 -10.62 -15.22 20.65
N PHE A 144 -9.71 -14.82 19.77
CA PHE A 144 -8.91 -13.60 19.96
C PHE A 144 -9.82 -12.38 20.10
N ALA A 145 -10.82 -12.22 19.23
CA ALA A 145 -11.76 -11.11 19.28
C ALA A 145 -12.66 -11.13 20.53
N GLU A 146 -13.13 -12.29 20.97
CA GLU A 146 -13.92 -12.43 22.19
C GLU A 146 -13.12 -11.99 23.44
N ASN A 147 -11.84 -12.37 23.54
CA ASN A 147 -10.96 -11.93 24.63
C ASN A 147 -10.79 -10.40 24.71
N LEU A 148 -10.91 -9.67 23.58
CA LEU A 148 -10.77 -8.21 23.58
C LEU A 148 -11.96 -7.50 24.22
N VAL A 149 -13.14 -8.11 24.14
CA VAL A 149 -14.41 -7.53 24.62
C VAL A 149 -14.87 -8.12 25.96
N GLU A 150 -14.16 -9.11 26.49
CA GLU A 150 -14.33 -9.59 27.85
C GLU A 150 -14.01 -8.48 28.86
N SER A 151 -14.76 -8.46 29.97
CA SER A 151 -14.51 -7.51 31.06
C SER A 151 -13.18 -7.84 31.72
N LEU A 152 -12.34 -6.82 31.86
CA LEU A 152 -11.12 -6.89 32.65
C LEU A 152 -11.43 -7.17 34.12
N ASP A 153 -10.49 -7.79 34.83
CA ASP A 153 -10.57 -7.97 36.27
C ASP A 153 -10.29 -6.65 37.02
N GLU A 154 -10.62 -6.59 38.32
CA GLU A 154 -10.49 -5.35 39.10
C GLU A 154 -9.06 -4.80 39.12
N ARG A 155 -8.06 -5.70 39.10
CA ARG A 155 -6.64 -5.34 39.13
C ARG A 155 -6.21 -4.71 37.81
N ASP A 156 -6.62 -5.29 36.69
CA ASP A 156 -6.29 -4.79 35.36
C ASP A 156 -7.05 -3.49 35.08
N ILE A 157 -8.31 -3.35 35.51
CA ILE A 157 -9.06 -2.09 35.44
C ILE A 157 -8.30 -0.97 36.16
N GLU A 158 -7.75 -1.22 37.35
CA GLU A 158 -6.98 -0.21 38.08
C GLU A 158 -5.72 0.24 37.31
N GLN A 159 -5.05 -0.69 36.63
CA GLN A 159 -3.84 -0.41 35.83
C GLN A 159 -4.14 0.19 34.45
N LEU A 160 -5.36 0.01 33.94
CA LEU A 160 -5.78 0.37 32.59
C LEU A 160 -6.85 1.46 32.57
N ARG A 161 -7.13 2.14 33.70
CA ARG A 161 -8.13 3.22 33.74
C ARG A 161 -7.91 4.22 32.59
N PRO A 162 -8.98 4.62 31.86
CA PRO A 162 -10.39 4.38 32.15
C PRO A 162 -11.01 3.13 31.48
N PHE A 163 -10.22 2.20 30.96
CA PHE A 163 -10.71 1.06 30.16
C PHE A 163 -11.31 -0.07 31.02
N HIS A 164 -12.46 -0.61 30.59
CA HIS A 164 -13.11 -1.77 31.19
C HIS A 164 -12.88 -3.05 30.37
N ARG A 165 -12.55 -2.89 29.09
CA ARG A 165 -12.18 -3.95 28.14
C ARG A 165 -10.89 -3.54 27.46
N LEU A 166 -10.11 -4.51 26.98
CA LEU A 166 -8.91 -4.19 26.17
C LEU A 166 -9.29 -3.45 24.89
N ASP A 167 -10.42 -3.83 24.29
CA ASP A 167 -10.93 -3.16 23.10
C ASP A 167 -11.22 -1.67 23.34
N ASP A 168 -11.58 -1.22 24.54
CA ASP A 168 -11.80 0.22 24.81
C ASP A 168 -10.55 1.06 24.52
N GLY A 169 -9.36 0.45 24.64
CA GLY A 169 -8.07 1.04 24.32
C GLY A 169 -7.63 0.84 22.85
N VAL A 170 -8.48 0.36 21.97
CA VAL A 170 -8.16 0.11 20.56
C VAL A 170 -8.91 1.10 19.67
N ALA A 171 -8.18 1.82 18.81
CA ALA A 171 -8.73 2.80 17.89
C ALA A 171 -9.22 2.18 16.57
N GLY A 172 -8.66 1.04 16.15
CA GLY A 172 -9.01 0.39 14.89
C GLY A 172 -8.36 -0.99 14.74
N TYR A 173 -8.77 -1.74 13.73
CA TYR A 173 -8.34 -3.12 13.51
C TYR A 173 -7.54 -3.24 12.21
N VAL A 174 -6.40 -3.92 12.25
CA VAL A 174 -5.48 -4.10 11.11
C VAL A 174 -5.40 -5.56 10.72
N PHE A 175 -5.42 -5.84 9.42
CA PHE A 175 -5.23 -7.17 8.85
C PHE A 175 -4.10 -7.16 7.82
N ASP A 176 -3.08 -7.97 8.08
CA ASP A 176 -1.96 -8.15 7.14
C ASP A 176 -2.23 -9.36 6.24
N LEU A 177 -2.45 -9.09 4.96
CA LEU A 177 -2.90 -10.07 3.98
C LEU A 177 -1.78 -10.93 3.41
N ALA A 178 -0.54 -10.43 3.38
CA ALA A 178 0.64 -11.19 2.93
C ALA A 178 0.92 -12.43 3.80
N PRO A 179 1.09 -12.33 5.14
CA PRO A 179 1.32 -13.52 5.96
C PRO A 179 0.14 -14.50 5.95
N LEU A 180 -1.09 -14.02 5.80
CA LEU A 180 -2.27 -14.89 5.69
C LEU A 180 -2.27 -15.71 4.40
N ARG A 181 -1.89 -15.12 3.26
CA ARG A 181 -1.74 -15.86 1.99
C ARG A 181 -0.63 -16.90 2.08
N THR A 182 0.52 -16.55 2.65
CA THR A 182 1.61 -17.51 2.85
C THR A 182 1.14 -18.70 3.71
N ALA A 183 0.28 -18.46 4.70
CA ALA A 183 -0.29 -19.53 5.52
C ALA A 183 -1.38 -20.35 4.79
N LEU A 184 -2.18 -19.74 3.91
CA LEU A 184 -3.20 -20.42 3.09
C LEU A 184 -2.60 -21.24 1.94
N SER A 185 -1.44 -20.82 1.41
CA SER A 185 -0.78 -21.43 0.24
C SER A 185 0.62 -21.96 0.59
N PRO A 186 0.73 -22.99 1.46
CA PRO A 186 2.01 -23.46 2.02
C PRO A 186 3.02 -24.01 1.00
N GLY A 187 2.57 -24.34 -0.22
CA GLY A 187 3.36 -25.00 -1.26
C GLY A 187 4.20 -24.09 -2.17
N LEU A 188 3.90 -22.78 -2.24
CA LEU A 188 4.55 -21.85 -3.18
C LEU A 188 5.78 -21.12 -2.60
N SER A 189 5.93 -21.12 -1.27
CA SER A 189 7.05 -20.48 -0.56
C SER A 189 8.42 -21.16 -0.71
N SER A 190 8.49 -22.31 -1.41
CA SER A 190 9.73 -23.07 -1.59
C SER A 190 10.52 -22.71 -2.86
N ILE A 191 9.90 -22.08 -3.85
CA ILE A 191 10.51 -21.90 -5.19
C ILE A 191 11.22 -20.54 -5.32
N VAL A 192 10.84 -19.54 -4.52
CA VAL A 192 11.37 -18.18 -4.59
C VAL A 192 12.26 -17.92 -3.36
N ARG A 193 13.46 -18.51 -3.35
CA ARG A 193 14.49 -18.25 -2.33
C ARG A 193 15.81 -17.94 -3.02
N GLY A 194 15.92 -16.74 -3.57
CA GLY A 194 17.18 -16.32 -4.17
C GLY A 194 17.06 -15.00 -4.92
N VAL A 195 17.61 -13.95 -4.31
CA VAL A 195 17.88 -12.61 -4.87
C VAL A 195 16.66 -11.66 -4.86
N SER A 196 16.67 -10.74 -3.88
CA SER A 196 15.81 -9.54 -3.82
C SER A 196 14.31 -9.83 -4.03
N ASP A 197 13.73 -10.62 -3.13
CA ASP A 197 12.34 -11.11 -3.15
C ASP A 197 11.26 -10.02 -2.93
N ASN A 198 11.11 -9.10 -3.88
CA ASN A 198 9.92 -8.21 -3.95
C ASN A 198 9.22 -8.24 -5.31
N LEU A 199 9.73 -8.99 -6.30
CA LEU A 199 9.26 -8.94 -7.70
C LEU A 199 9.04 -10.32 -8.33
N GLY A 200 9.03 -11.39 -7.54
CA GLY A 200 8.75 -12.75 -8.03
C GLY A 200 7.30 -12.89 -8.53
N PRO A 201 7.03 -13.82 -9.48
CA PRO A 201 5.68 -14.10 -9.93
C PRO A 201 4.80 -14.47 -8.74
N GLN A 202 3.69 -13.75 -8.57
CA GLN A 202 2.68 -14.13 -7.59
C GLN A 202 1.82 -15.22 -8.25
N PRO A 203 1.63 -16.38 -7.61
CA PRO A 203 0.73 -17.39 -8.16
C PRO A 203 -0.67 -16.82 -8.38
N ASP A 204 -1.29 -17.24 -9.48
CA ASP A 204 -2.72 -17.04 -9.74
C ASP A 204 -3.52 -17.71 -8.61
N LEU A 205 -4.24 -16.88 -7.85
CA LEU A 205 -4.99 -17.27 -6.64
C LEU A 205 -6.44 -16.84 -6.75
N SER A 206 -7.03 -17.02 -7.94
CA SER A 206 -8.45 -16.75 -8.23
C SER A 206 -9.45 -17.40 -7.24
N GLU A 207 -9.05 -18.43 -6.48
CA GLU A 207 -9.91 -19.08 -5.46
C GLU A 207 -9.76 -18.56 -4.00
N THR A 208 -8.76 -17.73 -3.70
CA THR A 208 -8.49 -17.24 -2.32
C THR A 208 -9.43 -16.16 -1.72
N PRO A 209 -10.19 -15.35 -2.48
CA PRO A 209 -10.94 -14.23 -1.90
C PRO A 209 -12.02 -14.65 -0.89
N SER A 210 -12.70 -15.77 -1.13
CA SER A 210 -13.81 -16.23 -0.26
C SER A 210 -13.33 -16.67 1.12
N GLU A 211 -12.17 -17.34 1.19
CA GLU A 211 -11.61 -17.81 2.46
C GLU A 211 -11.05 -16.67 3.31
N LEU A 212 -10.39 -15.70 2.68
CA LEU A 212 -9.91 -14.50 3.36
C LEU A 212 -11.07 -13.71 3.98
N SER A 213 -12.15 -13.48 3.23
CA SER A 213 -13.34 -12.80 3.75
C SER A 213 -13.92 -13.54 4.97
N LYS A 214 -13.99 -14.87 4.95
CA LYS A 214 -14.45 -15.67 6.11
C LYS A 214 -13.56 -15.48 7.34
N LEU A 215 -12.23 -15.46 7.16
CA LEU A 215 -11.26 -15.25 8.25
C LEU A 215 -11.43 -13.86 8.87
N LEU A 216 -11.50 -12.81 8.05
CA LEU A 216 -11.66 -11.44 8.51
C LEU A 216 -13.00 -11.27 9.24
N GLN A 217 -14.11 -11.76 8.66
CA GLN A 217 -15.42 -11.74 9.31
C GLN A 217 -15.43 -12.47 10.66
N ALA A 218 -14.74 -13.62 10.78
CA ALA A 218 -14.65 -14.33 12.05
C ALA A 218 -13.97 -13.51 13.15
N SER A 219 -13.04 -12.62 12.76
CA SER A 219 -12.38 -11.68 13.69
C SER A 219 -13.30 -10.50 14.07
N LEU A 220 -14.12 -10.02 13.12
CA LEU A 220 -14.92 -8.80 13.30
C LEU A 220 -16.28 -9.03 13.94
N ARG A 221 -16.89 -10.22 13.81
CA ARG A 221 -18.24 -10.51 14.34
C ARG A 221 -18.41 -10.21 15.84
N PRO A 222 -17.44 -10.50 16.73
CA PRO A 222 -17.58 -10.19 18.16
C PRO A 222 -17.32 -8.72 18.51
N LEU A 223 -16.79 -7.93 17.57
CA LEU A 223 -16.26 -6.59 17.80
C LEU A 223 -17.27 -5.50 17.41
N PRO A 224 -17.18 -4.31 18.02
CA PRO A 224 -18.07 -3.22 17.71
C PRO A 224 -17.84 -2.70 16.27
N PRO A 225 -18.90 -2.32 15.54
CA PRO A 225 -18.80 -1.95 14.13
C PRO A 225 -18.28 -0.52 13.91
N ASN A 226 -18.15 0.30 14.95
CA ASN A 226 -17.84 1.72 14.87
C ASN A 226 -16.34 2.05 14.75
N LYS A 227 -15.47 1.03 14.71
CA LYS A 227 -14.03 1.22 14.62
C LYS A 227 -13.51 0.92 13.21
N PRO A 228 -12.64 1.79 12.66
CA PRO A 228 -12.10 1.62 11.32
C PRO A 228 -11.29 0.33 11.17
N ARG A 229 -11.41 -0.29 10.01
CA ARG A 229 -10.76 -1.54 9.61
C ARG A 229 -9.77 -1.28 8.47
N PHE A 230 -8.53 -1.68 8.70
CA PHE A 230 -7.40 -1.43 7.83
C PHE A 230 -6.93 -2.75 7.22
N ILE A 231 -6.72 -2.75 5.91
CA ILE A 231 -6.10 -3.85 5.19
C ILE A 231 -4.73 -3.40 4.70
N ASN A 232 -3.73 -4.21 5.04
CA ASN A 232 -2.43 -4.15 4.39
C ASN A 232 -2.30 -5.32 3.41
N SER A 233 -1.65 -5.09 2.28
CA SER A 233 -1.32 -6.09 1.26
C SER A 233 -2.49 -6.61 0.44
N ALA A 234 -3.42 -5.72 0.09
CA ALA A 234 -4.32 -5.97 -1.03
C ALA A 234 -3.52 -6.06 -2.34
N LYS A 235 -3.95 -6.95 -3.24
CA LYS A 235 -3.23 -7.24 -4.49
C LYS A 235 -3.76 -6.51 -5.73
N SER A 236 -5.04 -6.15 -5.73
CA SER A 236 -5.71 -5.59 -6.91
C SER A 236 -6.93 -4.76 -6.53
N PRO A 237 -7.43 -3.88 -7.42
CA PRO A 237 -8.65 -3.11 -7.16
C PRO A 237 -9.87 -4.02 -7.04
N HIS A 238 -9.92 -5.14 -7.76
CA HIS A 238 -10.98 -6.15 -7.63
C HIS A 238 -11.03 -6.73 -6.22
N GLU A 239 -9.88 -7.06 -5.64
CA GLU A 239 -9.80 -7.56 -4.27
C GLU A 239 -10.22 -6.49 -3.26
N MET A 240 -9.82 -5.23 -3.47
CA MET A 240 -10.25 -4.11 -2.63
C MET A 240 -11.79 -3.97 -2.63
N LEU A 241 -12.44 -3.97 -3.79
CA LEU A 241 -13.91 -3.89 -3.89
C LEU A 241 -14.59 -5.06 -3.19
N ARG A 242 -14.09 -6.29 -3.39
CA ARG A 242 -14.64 -7.48 -2.72
C ARG A 242 -14.49 -7.40 -1.20
N LEU A 243 -13.36 -6.92 -0.68
CA LEU A 243 -13.15 -6.73 0.76
C LEU A 243 -14.04 -5.62 1.34
N MET A 244 -14.25 -4.52 0.60
CA MET A 244 -15.22 -3.50 0.98
C MET A 244 -16.63 -4.08 1.07
N ARG A 245 -17.08 -4.83 0.04
CA ARG A 245 -18.42 -5.44 -0.01
C ARG A 245 -18.63 -6.52 1.06
N ASP A 246 -17.70 -7.47 1.17
CA ASP A 246 -17.91 -8.70 1.93
C ASP A 246 -17.54 -8.54 3.41
N VAL A 247 -16.59 -7.66 3.71
CA VAL A 247 -16.06 -7.49 5.07
C VAL A 247 -16.38 -6.11 5.63
N GLY A 248 -16.51 -5.09 4.78
CA GLY A 248 -16.65 -3.69 5.21
C GLY A 248 -15.33 -3.12 5.68
N ILE A 249 -14.31 -3.14 4.80
CA ILE A 249 -12.99 -2.54 5.07
C ILE A 249 -13.02 -1.05 4.72
N ASP A 250 -12.37 -0.23 5.56
CA ASP A 250 -12.42 1.23 5.50
C ASP A 250 -11.14 1.83 4.91
N LEU A 251 -9.97 1.27 5.24
CA LEU A 251 -8.67 1.76 4.78
C LEU A 251 -7.83 0.66 4.13
N PHE A 252 -7.09 1.03 3.09
CA PHE A 252 -6.17 0.18 2.37
C PHE A 252 -4.83 0.88 2.19
N ASP A 253 -3.76 0.12 2.20
CA ASP A 253 -2.46 0.62 1.76
C ASP A 253 -2.35 0.62 0.21
N ALA A 254 -1.35 1.31 -0.33
CA ALA A 254 -1.15 1.50 -1.77
C ALA A 254 0.07 0.74 -2.34
N HIS A 255 0.59 -0.28 -1.65
CA HIS A 255 1.84 -0.93 -2.03
C HIS A 255 1.81 -1.54 -3.43
N TRP A 256 0.75 -2.27 -3.81
CA TRP A 256 0.69 -2.91 -5.13
C TRP A 256 0.75 -1.90 -6.29
N VAL A 257 0.21 -0.70 -6.06
CA VAL A 257 0.24 0.44 -6.99
C VAL A 257 1.66 1.01 -7.12
N GLN A 258 2.37 1.13 -6.00
CA GLN A 258 3.79 1.53 -6.01
C GLN A 258 4.69 0.47 -6.65
N ARG A 259 4.40 -0.82 -6.46
CA ARG A 259 5.15 -1.93 -7.08
C ARG A 259 4.87 -2.06 -8.57
N ALA A 260 3.70 -1.65 -9.05
CA ALA A 260 3.41 -1.56 -10.48
C ALA A 260 4.44 -0.68 -11.23
N ALA A 261 4.92 0.40 -10.60
CA ALA A 261 5.93 1.28 -11.19
C ALA A 261 7.32 0.63 -11.33
N ASP A 262 7.70 -0.30 -10.44
CA ASP A 262 8.98 -1.02 -10.52
C ASP A 262 9.10 -1.85 -11.79
N ILE A 263 7.97 -2.36 -12.27
CA ILE A 263 7.87 -3.24 -13.44
C ILE A 263 7.29 -2.51 -14.66
N GLY A 264 7.35 -1.17 -14.65
CA GLY A 264 7.01 -0.35 -15.81
C GLY A 264 5.53 -0.30 -16.15
N ILE A 265 4.63 -0.57 -15.19
CA ILE A 265 3.19 -0.51 -15.41
C ILE A 265 2.65 0.88 -15.11
N ALA A 266 1.99 1.49 -16.10
CA ALA A 266 1.15 2.68 -15.92
C ALA A 266 -0.32 2.26 -15.82
N LEU A 267 -0.96 2.47 -14.67
CA LEU A 267 -2.35 2.07 -14.45
C LEU A 267 -3.32 2.90 -15.29
N ASP A 268 -4.37 2.26 -15.80
CA ASP A 268 -5.39 2.93 -16.62
C ASP A 268 -6.73 2.19 -16.44
N PHE A 269 -7.38 2.46 -15.31
CA PHE A 269 -8.73 1.98 -15.02
C PHE A 269 -9.50 3.05 -14.24
N GLN A 270 -10.83 2.97 -14.28
CA GLN A 270 -11.70 3.90 -13.58
C GLN A 270 -12.84 3.18 -12.87
N PHE A 271 -13.27 3.72 -11.73
CA PHE A 271 -14.46 3.30 -11.03
C PHE A 271 -15.25 4.55 -10.59
N PRO A 272 -16.58 4.61 -10.75
CA PRO A 272 -17.39 3.70 -11.58
C PRO A 272 -16.99 3.78 -13.06
N ILE A 273 -17.39 2.80 -13.86
CA ILE A 273 -17.13 2.83 -15.31
C ILE A 273 -17.99 3.93 -15.95
N PRO A 274 -17.41 4.80 -16.81
CA PRO A 274 -18.18 5.79 -17.55
C PRO A 274 -19.30 5.16 -18.38
N GLN A 275 -20.50 5.76 -18.36
CA GLN A 275 -21.67 5.25 -19.12
C GLN A 275 -21.45 5.24 -20.64
N TYR A 276 -20.55 6.09 -21.12
CA TYR A 276 -20.07 6.12 -22.49
C TYR A 276 -18.55 5.97 -22.42
N PRO A 277 -17.99 4.75 -22.46
CA PRO A 277 -16.56 4.59 -22.68
C PRO A 277 -16.28 5.31 -23.99
N SER A 278 -15.54 6.41 -23.92
CA SER A 278 -15.41 7.35 -25.03
C SER A 278 -15.07 6.60 -26.31
N GLU A 279 -16.03 6.47 -27.23
CA GLU A 279 -15.73 6.22 -28.62
C GLU A 279 -14.89 7.43 -29.06
N SER A 280 -13.58 7.22 -29.12
CA SER A 280 -12.58 8.23 -29.44
C SER A 280 -12.47 9.41 -28.46
N ALA A 281 -11.34 9.43 -27.73
CA ALA A 281 -10.67 10.67 -27.36
C ALA A 281 -10.18 11.42 -28.62
N SER A 282 -11.10 11.80 -29.52
CA SER A 282 -10.87 12.74 -30.62
C SER A 282 -11.05 14.18 -30.13
N ALA A 283 -10.55 14.46 -28.93
CA ALA A 283 -10.44 15.83 -28.43
C ALA A 283 -9.17 16.47 -28.99
N GLY A 284 -9.25 17.01 -30.20
CA GLY A 284 -8.41 18.14 -30.64
C GLY A 284 -6.91 17.91 -30.91
N GLY A 285 -6.42 16.68 -30.96
CA GLY A 285 -5.06 16.36 -31.38
C GLY A 285 -4.99 15.03 -32.12
N ASN A 286 -4.22 14.95 -33.21
CA ASN A 286 -4.09 13.80 -34.13
C ASN A 286 -3.58 12.47 -33.51
N ILE A 287 -3.49 12.34 -32.17
CA ILE A 287 -2.91 11.18 -31.49
C ILE A 287 -4.01 10.46 -30.70
N GLN A 288 -4.48 9.33 -31.22
CA GLN A 288 -5.43 8.45 -30.54
C GLN A 288 -4.76 7.81 -29.31
N CYS A 289 -5.18 8.20 -28.10
CA CYS A 289 -4.72 7.56 -26.87
C CYS A 289 -5.43 6.21 -26.69
N ALA A 290 -4.73 5.12 -27.01
CA ALA A 290 -5.30 3.78 -26.96
C ALA A 290 -5.53 3.31 -25.51
N ALA A 291 -6.65 2.62 -25.31
CA ALA A 291 -6.99 1.91 -24.08
C ALA A 291 -6.04 0.74 -23.82
N PRO A 292 -6.04 0.17 -22.59
CA PRO A 292 -5.25 -1.00 -22.27
C PRO A 292 -5.55 -2.18 -23.20
N LYS A 293 -4.61 -3.13 -23.26
CA LYS A 293 -4.75 -4.31 -24.10
C LYS A 293 -5.95 -5.13 -23.65
N VAL A 294 -6.79 -5.53 -24.60
CA VAL A 294 -7.92 -6.44 -24.38
C VAL A 294 -7.40 -7.88 -24.42
N ARG A 295 -7.73 -8.66 -23.39
CA ARG A 295 -7.35 -10.08 -23.27
C ARG A 295 -8.34 -10.99 -23.98
N GLY A 296 -7.99 -12.27 -24.14
CA GLY A 296 -8.82 -13.25 -24.86
C GLY A 296 -10.24 -13.42 -24.30
N GLY A 297 -10.47 -13.04 -23.04
CA GLY A 297 -11.80 -12.99 -22.41
C GLY A 297 -12.57 -11.68 -22.60
N GLY A 298 -12.10 -10.76 -23.44
CA GLY A 298 -12.75 -9.46 -23.70
C GLY A 298 -12.51 -8.39 -22.64
N LYS A 299 -11.76 -8.71 -21.57
CA LYS A 299 -11.45 -7.78 -20.47
C LYS A 299 -10.19 -6.96 -20.77
N PHE A 300 -10.20 -5.70 -20.35
CA PHE A 300 -9.04 -4.80 -20.43
C PHE A 300 -8.04 -5.10 -19.33
N ASP A 301 -6.75 -5.01 -19.63
CA ASP A 301 -5.74 -4.89 -18.59
C ASP A 301 -6.01 -3.71 -17.65
N LEU A 302 -5.53 -3.79 -16.41
CA LEU A 302 -5.54 -2.68 -15.46
C LEU A 302 -4.58 -1.53 -15.84
N GLY A 303 -3.82 -1.65 -16.94
CA GLY A 303 -2.87 -0.63 -17.35
C GLY A 303 -1.99 -1.05 -18.51
N HIS A 304 -0.92 -0.28 -18.72
CA HIS A 304 0.01 -0.42 -19.84
C HIS A 304 1.38 -0.90 -19.35
N ASN A 305 1.89 -1.96 -19.96
CA ASN A 305 3.27 -2.41 -19.79
C ASN A 305 4.23 -1.58 -20.66
N LEU A 306 4.77 -0.49 -20.13
CA LEU A 306 5.57 0.46 -20.89
C LEU A 306 6.97 -0.04 -21.26
N TYR A 307 7.40 -1.23 -20.80
CA TYR A 307 8.58 -1.88 -21.36
C TYR A 307 8.36 -2.39 -22.79
N HIS A 308 7.11 -2.71 -23.15
CA HIS A 308 6.78 -3.31 -24.44
C HIS A 308 7.10 -2.34 -25.60
N THR A 309 7.63 -2.89 -26.71
CA THR A 309 8.15 -2.10 -27.85
C THR A 309 7.07 -1.31 -28.59
N CYS A 310 5.80 -1.68 -28.46
CA CYS A 310 4.69 -0.92 -29.04
C CYS A 310 4.60 0.52 -28.50
N TYR A 311 5.17 0.80 -27.32
CA TYR A 311 5.18 2.13 -26.72
C TYR A 311 6.36 3.00 -27.17
N SER A 312 7.32 2.47 -27.95
CA SER A 312 8.52 3.21 -28.38
C SER A 312 8.24 4.53 -29.11
N HIS A 313 7.13 4.57 -29.86
CA HIS A 313 6.66 5.75 -30.60
C HIS A 313 5.25 6.18 -30.19
N ASP A 314 4.76 5.71 -29.04
CA ASP A 314 3.47 6.14 -28.49
C ASP A 314 3.64 7.50 -27.81
N HIS A 315 3.32 8.58 -28.53
CA HIS A 315 3.36 9.94 -28.01
C HIS A 315 2.08 10.35 -27.26
N SER A 316 1.20 9.39 -26.95
CA SER A 316 -0.02 9.64 -26.18
C SER A 316 0.23 9.65 -24.67
N ARG A 317 -0.82 10.04 -23.93
CA ARG A 317 -0.85 10.15 -22.46
C ARG A 317 -0.69 8.80 -21.79
N LEU A 318 -0.33 8.80 -20.51
CA LEU A 318 -0.17 7.56 -19.74
C LEU A 318 -1.47 6.75 -19.62
N ALA A 319 -2.60 7.42 -19.43
CA ALA A 319 -3.91 6.81 -19.35
C ALA A 319 -4.88 7.38 -20.40
N SER A 320 -5.68 6.50 -20.98
CA SER A 320 -6.80 6.83 -21.85
C SER A 320 -8.05 7.20 -21.06
N SER A 321 -8.26 6.62 -19.87
CA SER A 321 -9.43 6.90 -19.02
C SER A 321 -9.40 8.29 -18.37
N PHE A 322 -8.26 8.98 -18.42
CA PHE A 322 -8.06 10.29 -17.80
C PHE A 322 -7.52 11.32 -18.79
N LEU A 323 -7.94 12.57 -18.62
CA LEU A 323 -7.35 13.72 -19.33
C LEU A 323 -6.13 14.26 -18.58
N ASP A 324 -5.26 14.95 -19.31
CA ASP A 324 -4.19 15.80 -18.78
C ASP A 324 -4.68 17.24 -18.53
N GLY A 325 -3.98 17.97 -17.66
CA GLY A 325 -4.33 19.33 -17.27
C GLY A 325 -4.24 20.34 -18.43
N LEU A 326 -3.33 20.14 -19.39
CA LEU A 326 -3.19 21.03 -20.54
C LEU A 326 -4.38 20.90 -21.51
N SER A 327 -4.83 19.67 -21.77
CA SER A 327 -6.04 19.40 -22.56
C SER A 327 -7.31 20.02 -21.96
N LEU A 328 -7.35 20.28 -20.65
CA LEU A 328 -8.43 21.03 -20.02
C LEU A 328 -8.34 22.53 -20.33
N GLN A 329 -7.14 23.14 -20.19
CA GLN A 329 -6.96 24.59 -20.40
C GLN A 329 -7.44 25.02 -21.78
N GLY A 330 -7.16 24.23 -22.82
CA GLY A 330 -7.64 24.48 -24.18
C GLY A 330 -9.15 24.39 -24.40
N LYS A 331 -9.94 23.87 -23.43
CA LYS A 331 -11.40 23.76 -23.50
C LYS A 331 -12.15 24.84 -22.74
N SER A 332 -11.48 25.57 -21.84
CA SER A 332 -12.13 26.59 -21.00
C SER A 332 -12.71 27.79 -21.77
N ASP A 333 -12.29 27.99 -23.02
CA ASP A 333 -12.81 29.06 -23.89
C ASP A 333 -14.04 28.65 -24.73
N SER A 334 -14.44 27.37 -24.73
CA SER A 334 -15.64 26.94 -25.48
C SER A 334 -16.20 25.62 -24.95
N VAL A 335 -17.42 25.70 -24.40
CA VAL A 335 -18.33 24.61 -24.01
C VAL A 335 -18.21 24.15 -22.55
N ALA A 336 -19.33 24.25 -21.82
CA ALA A 336 -19.51 23.68 -20.50
C ALA A 336 -19.24 22.16 -20.56
N VAL A 337 -18.24 21.70 -19.80
CA VAL A 337 -17.92 20.28 -19.65
C VAL A 337 -19.16 19.58 -19.08
N PRO A 338 -19.75 18.59 -19.77
CA PRO A 338 -20.87 17.83 -19.24
C PRO A 338 -20.51 17.23 -17.88
N GLU A 339 -21.41 17.36 -16.89
CA GLU A 339 -21.29 16.68 -15.61
C GLU A 339 -21.06 15.17 -15.86
N GLY A 340 -19.91 14.66 -15.41
CA GLY A 340 -19.52 13.25 -15.60
C GLY A 340 -18.58 12.96 -16.79
N SER A 341 -18.08 13.97 -17.51
CA SER A 341 -17.19 13.76 -18.66
C SER A 341 -15.71 13.99 -18.32
N HIS A 342 -15.02 12.87 -18.06
CA HIS A 342 -13.57 12.69 -17.86
C HIS A 342 -12.97 13.28 -16.58
N SER A 343 -12.46 12.38 -15.75
CA SER A 343 -11.58 12.74 -14.63
C SER A 343 -10.20 13.14 -15.17
N ILE A 344 -9.63 14.20 -14.60
CA ILE A 344 -8.27 14.65 -14.92
C ILE A 344 -7.31 13.90 -14.00
N CYS A 345 -6.16 13.46 -14.51
CA CYS A 345 -5.09 12.95 -13.67
C CYS A 345 -4.23 14.12 -13.17
N PRO A 346 -4.29 14.50 -11.88
CA PRO A 346 -3.59 15.69 -11.36
C PRO A 346 -2.09 15.46 -11.12
N CYS A 347 -1.58 14.26 -11.38
CA CYS A 347 -0.20 13.91 -11.05
C CYS A 347 0.82 14.73 -11.86
N GLY A 348 2.03 14.89 -11.31
CA GLY A 348 3.12 15.62 -11.98
C GLY A 348 3.60 14.99 -13.31
N ALA A 349 3.20 13.76 -13.63
CA ALA A 349 3.50 13.12 -14.91
C ALA A 349 2.47 13.49 -16.00
N CYS A 350 1.18 13.53 -15.65
CA CYS A 350 0.10 13.79 -16.58
C CYS A 350 -0.29 15.27 -16.63
N SER A 351 -0.11 16.01 -15.53
CA SER A 351 -0.48 17.43 -15.43
C SER A 351 0.64 18.23 -14.76
N PRO A 352 1.86 18.25 -15.33
CA PRO A 352 2.95 19.02 -14.76
C PRO A 352 2.59 20.51 -14.70
N ILE A 353 2.86 21.16 -13.58
CA ILE A 353 2.60 22.58 -13.38
C ILE A 353 3.94 23.32 -13.30
N ARG A 354 4.00 24.48 -13.97
CA ARG A 354 5.16 25.38 -13.85
C ARG A 354 5.27 25.90 -12.40
N PRO A 355 6.43 25.77 -11.73
CA PRO A 355 6.61 26.33 -10.39
C PRO A 355 6.35 27.83 -10.35
N SER A 356 5.64 28.30 -9.31
CA SER A 356 5.39 29.73 -9.08
C SER A 356 6.63 30.49 -8.62
N ALA A 357 7.63 29.78 -8.11
CA ALA A 357 8.93 30.31 -7.71
C ALA A 357 10.05 29.37 -8.20
N ILE A 358 11.14 29.97 -8.70
CA ILE A 358 12.32 29.24 -9.16
C ILE A 358 13.40 29.41 -8.10
N VAL A 359 13.94 28.31 -7.57
CA VAL A 359 15.09 28.36 -6.67
C VAL A 359 16.34 28.60 -7.50
N ARG A 360 16.95 29.78 -7.33
CA ARG A 360 18.16 30.20 -8.02
C ARG A 360 19.36 29.88 -7.12
N HIS A 361 20.24 29.00 -7.59
CA HIS A 361 21.44 28.55 -6.87
C HIS A 361 22.70 29.28 -7.35
N SER A 362 22.69 29.89 -8.54
CA SER A 362 23.83 30.64 -9.08
C SER A 362 23.42 31.71 -10.09
N ILE A 363 24.39 32.56 -10.48
CA ILE A 363 24.25 33.58 -11.53
C ILE A 363 23.89 32.95 -12.89
N VAL A 364 24.22 31.68 -13.13
CA VAL A 364 23.84 30.96 -14.36
C VAL A 364 22.31 30.75 -14.42
N ASP A 365 21.66 30.58 -13.27
CA ASP A 365 20.20 30.46 -13.21
C ASP A 365 19.54 31.80 -13.52
N ASP A 366 20.14 32.93 -13.09
CA ASP A 366 19.65 34.28 -13.41
C ASP A 366 19.67 34.56 -14.91
N LEU A 367 20.69 34.05 -15.63
CA LEU A 367 20.83 34.21 -17.07
C LEU A 367 19.89 33.27 -17.85
N SER A 368 19.64 32.07 -17.33
CA SER A 368 18.78 31.06 -17.95
C SER A 368 17.28 31.40 -17.84
N PHE A 369 16.91 32.16 -16.82
CA PHE A 369 15.52 32.53 -16.51
C PHE A 369 15.34 34.06 -16.46
N SER A 370 15.76 34.75 -17.53
CA SER A 370 15.67 36.21 -17.68
C SER A 370 14.24 36.74 -17.83
N ASP A 371 13.29 35.88 -18.21
CA ASP A 371 11.89 36.24 -18.37
C ASP A 371 11.22 36.29 -17.00
N ALA A 372 10.65 37.45 -16.66
CA ALA A 372 9.86 37.61 -15.44
C ALA A 372 8.73 36.56 -15.40
N PRO A 373 8.41 35.96 -14.24
CA PRO A 373 7.23 35.11 -14.16
C PRO A 373 6.02 35.93 -14.59
N GLU A 374 5.39 35.53 -15.69
CA GLU A 374 4.05 36.01 -16.04
C GLU A 374 3.15 35.83 -14.81
N SER A 375 2.29 36.81 -14.56
CA SER A 375 1.39 36.96 -13.40
C SER A 375 1.23 35.72 -12.49
N PRO A 376 1.48 35.83 -11.16
CA PRO A 376 1.49 34.72 -10.20
C PRO A 376 0.14 34.00 -9.98
N HIS A 377 -0.88 34.28 -10.79
CA HIS A 377 -2.27 33.86 -10.57
C HIS A 377 -2.82 32.82 -11.56
N THR A 378 -2.03 32.36 -12.54
CA THR A 378 -2.47 31.30 -13.48
C THR A 378 -1.51 30.13 -13.44
N SER A 379 -1.91 29.04 -12.79
CA SER A 379 -1.21 27.75 -12.86
C SER A 379 -1.20 27.24 -14.30
N GLN A 380 -0.14 27.53 -15.04
CA GLN A 380 0.01 27.09 -16.42
C GLN A 380 0.42 25.61 -16.42
N PHE A 381 -0.41 24.75 -17.02
CA PHE A 381 -0.04 23.35 -17.21
C PHE A 381 1.02 23.27 -18.32
N LEU A 382 2.04 22.46 -18.08
CA LEU A 382 3.04 22.07 -19.06
C LEU A 382 2.54 20.82 -19.82
N PRO A 383 3.13 20.51 -20.99
CA PRO A 383 2.78 19.29 -21.72
C PRO A 383 2.98 18.02 -20.88
N PRO A 384 2.06 17.04 -20.94
CA PRO A 384 2.19 15.77 -20.24
C PRO A 384 3.40 14.97 -20.75
N TYR A 385 3.98 14.14 -19.88
CA TYR A 385 4.95 13.15 -20.31
C TYR A 385 4.26 12.03 -21.10
N ALA A 386 4.82 11.68 -22.26
CA ALA A 386 4.27 10.66 -23.14
C ALA A 386 4.70 9.23 -22.75
N ARG A 387 3.91 8.22 -23.13
CA ARG A 387 4.24 6.79 -22.93
C ARG A 387 5.61 6.42 -23.51
N SER A 388 5.95 6.92 -24.70
CA SER A 388 7.25 6.74 -25.37
C SER A 388 8.42 7.31 -24.58
N TYR A 389 8.22 8.44 -23.89
CA TYR A 389 9.27 9.00 -23.04
C TYR A 389 9.51 8.12 -21.81
N ILE A 390 8.44 7.65 -21.14
CA ILE A 390 8.59 6.72 -20.02
C ILE A 390 9.20 5.39 -20.48
N HIS A 391 8.78 4.86 -21.63
CA HIS A 391 9.39 3.68 -22.27
C HIS A 391 10.90 3.87 -22.44
N HIS A 392 11.33 5.00 -22.99
CA HIS A 392 12.75 5.33 -23.12
C HIS A 392 13.47 5.34 -21.76
N LEU A 393 12.92 6.05 -20.76
CA LEU A 393 13.52 6.13 -19.42
C LEU A 393 13.63 4.75 -18.74
N LEU A 394 12.64 3.88 -18.93
CA LEU A 394 12.66 2.51 -18.41
C LEU A 394 13.80 1.68 -19.05
N HIS A 395 14.00 1.80 -20.36
CA HIS A 395 15.08 1.10 -21.09
C HIS A 395 16.46 1.69 -20.80
N THR A 396 16.56 2.98 -20.47
CA THR A 396 17.81 3.62 -20.01
C THR A 396 18.07 3.48 -18.51
N HIS A 397 17.10 2.96 -17.75
CA HIS A 397 17.10 2.85 -16.28
C HIS A 397 17.32 4.18 -15.57
N GLU A 398 16.69 5.22 -16.09
CA GLU A 398 16.59 6.48 -15.38
C GLU A 398 15.58 6.36 -14.24
N MET A 399 16.01 6.69 -13.02
CA MET A 399 15.18 6.58 -11.81
C MET A 399 13.91 7.45 -11.88
N SER A 400 13.92 8.49 -12.72
CA SER A 400 12.76 9.35 -12.98
C SER A 400 11.56 8.59 -13.55
N ALA A 401 11.78 7.50 -14.31
CA ALA A 401 10.68 6.65 -14.80
C ALA A 401 9.82 6.15 -13.64
N HIS A 402 10.47 5.64 -12.60
CA HIS A 402 9.80 5.10 -11.42
C HIS A 402 9.00 6.20 -10.71
N SER A 403 9.60 7.38 -10.49
CA SER A 403 8.91 8.51 -9.83
C SER A 403 7.68 8.97 -10.63
N LEU A 404 7.79 9.10 -11.95
CA LEU A 404 6.68 9.49 -12.82
C LEU A 404 5.55 8.46 -12.79
N LEU A 405 5.87 7.17 -12.84
CA LEU A 405 4.91 6.08 -12.75
C LEU A 405 4.24 5.99 -11.37
N VAL A 406 4.98 6.15 -10.27
CA VAL A 406 4.40 6.15 -8.92
C VAL A 406 3.43 7.31 -8.76
N MET A 407 3.80 8.53 -9.20
CA MET A 407 2.90 9.69 -9.16
C MET A 407 1.61 9.42 -9.92
N HIS A 408 1.70 8.89 -11.14
CA HIS A 408 0.52 8.55 -11.94
C HIS A 408 -0.32 7.46 -11.28
N ASN A 409 0.28 6.32 -10.95
CA ASN A 409 -0.41 5.16 -10.41
C ASN A 409 -1.13 5.48 -9.09
N LEU A 410 -0.51 6.25 -8.18
CA LEU A 410 -1.16 6.68 -6.93
C LEU A 410 -2.36 7.60 -7.20
N SER A 411 -2.29 8.50 -8.18
CA SER A 411 -3.45 9.32 -8.57
C SER A 411 -4.59 8.49 -9.16
N ILE A 412 -4.29 7.41 -9.89
CA ILE A 412 -5.33 6.48 -10.39
C ILE A 412 -6.00 5.75 -9.22
N LEU A 413 -5.23 5.30 -8.23
CA LEU A 413 -5.80 4.67 -7.04
C LEU A 413 -6.67 5.64 -6.24
N ASP A 414 -6.23 6.89 -6.07
CA ASP A 414 -7.00 7.92 -5.38
C ASP A 414 -8.31 8.26 -6.11
N ALA A 415 -8.28 8.38 -7.44
CA ALA A 415 -9.48 8.56 -8.26
C ALA A 415 -10.43 7.36 -8.13
N PHE A 416 -9.90 6.14 -8.15
CA PHE A 416 -10.67 4.91 -7.93
C PHE A 416 -11.36 4.90 -6.55
N LEU A 417 -10.64 5.19 -5.47
CA LEU A 417 -11.20 5.26 -4.13
C LEU A 417 -12.21 6.42 -3.97
N THR A 418 -11.98 7.53 -4.68
CA THR A 418 -12.94 8.64 -4.75
C THR A 418 -14.25 8.19 -5.38
N GLY A 419 -14.21 7.53 -6.54
CA GLY A 419 -15.41 7.01 -7.18
C GLY A 419 -16.13 5.95 -6.33
N VAL A 420 -15.40 5.13 -5.56
CA VAL A 420 -16.01 4.22 -4.57
C VAL A 420 -16.82 5.00 -3.54
N ARG A 421 -16.23 6.04 -2.93
CA ARG A 421 -16.93 6.89 -1.95
C ARG A 421 -18.14 7.59 -2.56
N GLU A 422 -18.03 8.11 -3.78
CA GLU A 422 -19.15 8.74 -4.49
C GLU A 422 -20.30 7.77 -4.75
N VAL A 423 -20.01 6.53 -5.14
CA VAL A 423 -21.03 5.50 -5.35
C VAL A 423 -21.70 5.12 -4.02
N LEU A 424 -20.92 4.95 -2.95
CA LEU A 424 -21.44 4.62 -1.61
C LEU A 424 -22.25 5.77 -0.98
N ALA A 425 -21.93 7.03 -1.29
CA ALA A 425 -22.64 8.20 -0.76
C ALA A 425 -24.03 8.41 -1.40
N ARG A 426 -24.33 7.75 -2.52
CA ARG A 426 -25.65 7.80 -3.16
C ARG A 426 -26.64 6.99 -2.32
N SER A 427 -27.40 7.67 -1.47
CA SER A 427 -28.31 7.09 -0.46
C SER A 427 -29.48 6.29 -1.00
N ASP A 428 -29.78 6.41 -2.30
CA ASP A 428 -31.07 5.98 -2.83
C ASP A 428 -31.07 4.54 -3.36
N ASP A 429 -29.90 3.87 -3.33
CA ASP A 429 -29.75 2.53 -3.90
C ASP A 429 -28.63 1.71 -3.23
N ASP A 430 -29.01 0.92 -2.23
CA ASP A 430 -28.13 -0.01 -1.49
C ASP A 430 -27.40 -1.03 -2.40
N LYS A 431 -27.87 -1.22 -3.63
CA LYS A 431 -27.27 -2.16 -4.60
C LYS A 431 -26.41 -1.45 -5.65
N ALA A 432 -26.35 -0.12 -5.67
CA ALA A 432 -25.55 0.62 -6.65
C ALA A 432 -24.08 0.21 -6.61
N PHE A 433 -23.50 0.14 -5.41
CA PHE A 433 -22.10 -0.29 -5.25
C PHE A 433 -21.85 -1.69 -5.81
N ILE A 434 -22.75 -2.64 -5.52
CA ILE A 434 -22.63 -4.02 -6.00
C ILE A 434 -22.68 -4.08 -7.52
N ARG A 435 -23.61 -3.36 -8.15
CA ARG A 435 -23.73 -3.33 -9.61
C ARG A 435 -22.54 -2.67 -10.28
N GLU A 436 -22.04 -1.55 -9.74
CA GLU A 436 -20.84 -0.90 -10.31
C GLU A 436 -19.59 -1.77 -10.13
N MET A 437 -19.48 -2.51 -9.02
CA MET A 437 -18.43 -3.50 -8.82
C MET A 437 -18.51 -4.65 -9.83
N GLU A 438 -19.70 -5.21 -10.09
CA GLU A 438 -19.90 -6.26 -11.09
C GLU A 438 -19.47 -5.77 -12.49
N LYS A 439 -19.90 -4.57 -12.89
CA LYS A 439 -19.45 -3.94 -14.14
C LYS A 439 -17.91 -3.80 -14.18
N PHE A 440 -17.30 -3.36 -13.08
CA PHE A 440 -15.84 -3.23 -13.00
C PHE A 440 -15.13 -4.58 -13.19
N CYS A 441 -15.60 -5.63 -12.53
CA CYS A 441 -15.08 -6.98 -12.66
C CYS A 441 -15.28 -7.56 -14.07
N ASP A 442 -16.36 -7.17 -14.77
CA ASP A 442 -16.62 -7.59 -16.14
C ASP A 442 -15.74 -6.85 -17.17
N MET A 443 -15.41 -5.58 -16.89
CA MET A 443 -14.59 -4.74 -17.78
C MET A 443 -13.09 -5.03 -17.66
N TYR A 444 -12.57 -5.12 -16.44
CA TYR A 444 -11.13 -5.20 -16.20
C TYR A 444 -10.69 -6.60 -15.78
N ASP A 445 -9.56 -7.03 -16.30
CA ASP A 445 -8.94 -8.31 -16.03
C ASP A 445 -8.41 -8.37 -14.59
N GLU A 446 -8.87 -9.35 -13.82
CA GLU A 446 -8.46 -9.54 -12.42
C GLU A 446 -7.21 -10.42 -12.27
N SER A 447 -6.81 -11.13 -13.33
CA SER A 447 -5.66 -12.04 -13.30
C SER A 447 -4.32 -11.31 -13.30
N MET A 448 -4.33 -10.00 -13.61
CA MET A 448 -3.16 -9.12 -13.60
C MET A 448 -2.03 -9.61 -14.52
N VAL A 449 -2.35 -10.28 -15.63
CA VAL A 449 -1.36 -10.81 -16.59
C VAL A 449 -0.38 -9.73 -17.07
N VAL A 450 -0.83 -8.48 -17.22
CA VAL A 450 0.05 -7.36 -17.58
C VAL A 450 1.18 -7.14 -16.58
N PHE A 451 1.00 -7.46 -15.31
CA PHE A 451 2.04 -7.38 -14.28
C PHE A 451 3.07 -8.50 -14.45
N ASP A 452 2.67 -9.71 -14.86
CA ASP A 452 3.60 -10.80 -15.17
C ASP A 452 4.43 -10.51 -16.42
N GLU A 453 3.78 -9.96 -17.46
CA GLU A 453 4.47 -9.48 -18.65
C GLU A 453 5.44 -8.34 -18.29
N GLY A 454 5.04 -7.41 -17.43
CA GLY A 454 5.89 -6.31 -16.94
C GLY A 454 7.11 -6.81 -16.18
N ARG A 455 6.92 -7.77 -15.26
CA ARG A 455 8.01 -8.45 -14.56
C ARG A 455 8.98 -9.11 -15.52
N SER A 456 8.46 -9.82 -16.51
CA SER A 456 9.27 -10.54 -17.50
C SER A 456 10.14 -9.58 -18.30
N HIS A 457 9.56 -8.50 -18.86
CA HIS A 457 10.34 -7.50 -19.58
C HIS A 457 11.32 -6.75 -18.67
N TRP A 458 10.93 -6.42 -17.44
CA TRP A 458 11.87 -5.80 -16.48
C TRP A 458 13.11 -6.66 -16.26
N VAL A 459 12.94 -7.98 -16.09
CA VAL A 459 14.06 -8.94 -15.97
C VAL A 459 14.91 -8.94 -17.24
N GLU A 460 14.30 -8.93 -18.42
CA GLU A 460 15.02 -8.90 -19.71
C GLU A 460 15.89 -7.66 -19.85
N VAL A 461 15.38 -6.47 -19.51
CA VAL A 461 16.15 -5.22 -19.59
C VAL A 461 17.30 -5.23 -18.57
N GLU A 462 17.07 -5.70 -17.34
CA GLU A 462 18.14 -5.86 -16.33
C GLU A 462 19.22 -6.87 -16.78
N LEU A 463 18.83 -7.95 -17.47
CA LEU A 463 19.77 -8.93 -18.04
C LEU A 463 20.59 -8.33 -19.18
N ALA A 464 19.97 -7.57 -20.08
CA ALA A 464 20.61 -6.94 -21.23
C ALA A 464 21.72 -5.96 -20.82
N ARG A 465 21.60 -5.30 -19.66
CA ARG A 465 22.62 -4.39 -19.11
C ARG A 465 23.80 -5.07 -18.42
N GLY A 466 23.83 -6.40 -18.36
CA GLY A 466 24.95 -7.11 -17.76
C GLY A 466 24.90 -7.23 -16.23
N LYS A 467 23.81 -6.82 -15.54
CA LYS A 467 23.59 -7.29 -14.16
C LYS A 467 23.38 -8.81 -14.11
N GLY A 468 22.86 -9.39 -15.20
CA GLY A 468 22.90 -10.83 -15.44
C GLY A 468 24.31 -11.41 -15.50
N ARG A 469 25.33 -10.64 -15.91
CA ARG A 469 26.74 -11.07 -15.85
C ARG A 469 27.22 -11.19 -14.42
N LEU A 470 26.93 -10.22 -13.55
CA LEU A 470 27.26 -10.28 -12.12
C LEU A 470 26.51 -11.41 -11.39
N ALA A 471 25.24 -11.67 -11.73
CA ALA A 471 24.48 -12.80 -11.19
C ALA A 471 25.06 -14.15 -11.67
N ARG A 472 25.37 -14.29 -12.97
CA ARG A 472 26.06 -15.47 -13.52
C ARG A 472 27.47 -15.65 -12.95
N GLU A 473 28.19 -14.57 -12.65
CA GLU A 473 29.51 -14.60 -12.00
C GLU A 473 29.40 -15.00 -10.53
N LYS A 474 28.37 -14.54 -9.79
CA LYS A 474 28.09 -14.99 -8.42
C LYS A 474 27.67 -16.45 -8.35
N VAL A 475 26.85 -16.93 -9.27
CA VAL A 475 26.49 -18.36 -9.38
C VAL A 475 27.73 -19.18 -9.74
N LYS A 476 28.52 -18.75 -10.73
CA LYS A 476 29.81 -19.40 -11.06
C LYS A 476 30.82 -19.37 -9.91
N GLN A 477 30.81 -18.34 -9.05
CA GLN A 477 31.67 -18.28 -7.86
C GLN A 477 31.17 -19.20 -6.74
N ALA A 478 29.85 -19.35 -6.59
CA ALA A 478 29.25 -20.29 -5.63
C ALA A 478 29.40 -21.76 -6.06
N GLU A 479 29.50 -22.02 -7.37
CA GLU A 479 29.74 -23.36 -7.94
C GLU A 479 31.22 -23.76 -8.01
N ARG A 480 32.16 -22.86 -7.68
CA ARG A 480 33.58 -23.22 -7.55
C ARG A 480 33.79 -23.92 -6.20
N PRO A 481 34.25 -25.18 -6.16
CA PRO A 481 34.59 -25.83 -4.90
C PRO A 481 35.69 -25.02 -4.22
N SER A 482 35.53 -24.75 -2.92
CA SER A 482 36.55 -24.09 -2.10
C SER A 482 37.83 -24.92 -2.13
N VAL A 483 38.80 -24.52 -2.96
CA VAL A 483 40.15 -25.06 -2.88
C VAL A 483 40.72 -24.56 -1.56
N GLY A 484 40.75 -25.47 -0.58
CA GLY A 484 41.28 -25.23 0.74
C GLY A 484 42.70 -24.69 0.65
N THR A 485 42.93 -23.55 1.29
CA THR A 485 44.28 -23.11 1.62
C THR A 485 44.72 -23.95 2.81
N SER A 486 45.47 -25.01 2.54
CA SER A 486 46.27 -25.72 3.52
C SER A 486 47.25 -24.71 4.15
N ILE A 487 47.17 -24.51 5.46
CA ILE A 487 48.29 -23.99 6.23
C ILE A 487 48.96 -25.23 6.84
N GLU A 488 50.19 -25.48 6.39
CA GLU A 488 51.08 -26.54 6.86
C GLU A 488 51.56 -26.26 8.30
N THR A 489 51.69 -27.36 9.07
CA THR A 489 52.52 -27.62 10.26
C THR A 489 52.51 -26.66 11.45
#